data_AF-A0AAF0UWG8-F1
#
_entry.id   AF-A0AAF0UWG8-F1
#
_cell.length_a   1.000
_cell.length_b   1.000
_cell.length_c   1.000
_cell.angle_alpha   90.00
_cell.angle_beta   90.00
_cell.angle_gamma   90.00
#
_symmetry.space_group_name_H-M   'P 1'
#
loop_
_entity.id
_entity.type
_entity.pdbx_description
1 polymer ?
#
loop_
_entity_poly.entity_id
_entity_poly.type
_entity_poly.pdbx_seq_one_letter_code
_entity_poly.pdbx_strand_id
1 'polypeptide(L)'
;MYVGRASKTTFIKRDAATAPSIGDRVPYVIIKAAKGAKAYEKSEDPIYVLENNIPIDPQYYLENQISKPLLRIFEPILKNASKELLHGDHTRSIAVPTPSNSGIMRFAKKQLTCIGCKTPLSGSDRTICKHCKGREAELYCRSVANVAELENLFGKLWTQCQECQGSLHQDVLCTSRDCPIFYRRKKAQKDMAEAKTQLDRWNF
;
A
#
# COMPACT_ATOMS: atom_id res chain seq x y z
N MET A 1 7.28 -13.08 20.17
CA MET A 1 7.58 -14.49 19.83
C MET A 1 6.41 -15.26 19.20
N TYR A 2 5.14 -15.01 19.53
CA TYR A 2 4.00 -15.80 19.02
C TYR A 2 3.55 -15.49 17.58
N VAL A 3 3.85 -14.30 17.06
CA VAL A 3 3.36 -13.84 15.75
C VAL A 3 4.13 -14.47 14.57
N GLY A 4 5.46 -14.57 14.70
CA GLY A 4 6.32 -15.14 13.65
C GLY A 4 6.08 -16.63 13.37
N ARG A 5 5.61 -17.40 14.37
CA ARG A 5 5.27 -18.84 14.19
C ARG A 5 4.03 -19.04 13.31
N ALA A 6 2.99 -18.23 13.50
CA ALA A 6 1.77 -18.30 12.69
C ALA A 6 2.06 -17.91 11.23
N SER A 7 2.85 -16.85 11.03
CA SER A 7 3.31 -16.43 9.70
C SER A 7 4.13 -17.55 9.03
N LYS A 8 5.07 -18.19 9.75
CA LYS A 8 5.87 -19.33 9.24
C LYS A 8 5.02 -20.50 8.73
N THR A 9 3.96 -20.89 9.45
CA THR A 9 3.04 -21.96 8.99
C THR A 9 2.27 -21.58 7.73
N THR A 10 1.96 -20.30 7.53
CA THR A 10 1.30 -19.80 6.32
C THR A 10 2.26 -19.79 5.14
N PHE A 11 3.53 -19.42 5.34
CA PHE A 11 4.57 -19.52 4.30
C PHE A 11 4.73 -20.96 3.78
N ILE A 12 4.85 -21.94 4.68
CA ILE A 12 5.02 -23.36 4.32
C ILE A 12 3.87 -23.87 3.43
N LYS A 13 2.64 -23.41 3.68
CA LYS A 13 1.46 -23.81 2.88
C LYS A 13 1.41 -23.15 1.50
N ARG A 14 2.11 -22.03 1.30
CA ARG A 14 2.10 -21.27 0.04
C ARG A 14 3.30 -21.62 -0.83
N ASP A 15 4.49 -21.70 -0.24
CA ASP A 15 5.72 -22.13 -0.90
C ASP A 15 6.71 -22.68 0.14
N ALA A 16 6.87 -24.01 0.14
CA ALA A 16 7.73 -24.72 1.08
C ALA A 16 9.22 -24.41 0.85
N ALA A 17 9.62 -24.01 -0.37
CA ALA A 17 11.02 -23.74 -0.69
C ALA A 17 11.54 -22.43 -0.08
N THR A 18 10.63 -21.48 0.17
CA THR A 18 10.96 -20.13 0.70
C THR A 18 10.63 -20.00 2.20
N ALA A 19 10.31 -21.11 2.87
CA ALA A 19 9.93 -21.12 4.28
C ALA A 19 11.14 -20.82 5.21
N PRO A 20 10.98 -19.91 6.19
CA PRO A 20 12.07 -19.52 7.08
C PRO A 20 12.47 -20.67 8.03
N SER A 21 13.76 -20.81 8.32
CA SER A 21 14.32 -21.82 9.22
C SER A 21 14.08 -21.48 10.70
N ILE A 22 14.44 -22.39 11.61
CA ILE A 22 14.37 -22.11 13.05
C ILE A 22 15.51 -21.13 13.38
N GLY A 23 15.16 -19.94 13.87
CA GLY A 23 16.13 -18.87 14.19
C GLY A 23 16.03 -17.65 13.28
N ASP A 24 15.39 -17.78 12.11
CA ASP A 24 15.27 -16.69 11.15
C ASP A 24 14.27 -15.61 11.59
N ARG A 25 14.59 -14.35 11.28
CA ARG A 25 13.65 -13.22 11.43
C ARG A 25 12.67 -13.22 10.27
N VAL A 26 11.39 -13.27 10.60
CA VAL A 26 10.30 -13.26 9.61
C VAL A 26 9.64 -11.89 9.60
N PRO A 27 9.73 -11.10 8.51
CA PRO A 27 9.03 -9.83 8.41
C PRO A 27 7.53 -10.07 8.30
N TYR A 28 6.73 -9.20 8.93
CA TYR A 28 5.28 -9.25 8.86
C TYR A 28 4.69 -7.85 9.00
N VAL A 29 3.48 -7.68 8.49
CA VAL A 29 2.64 -6.50 8.72
C VAL A 29 1.30 -6.91 9.32
N ILE A 30 0.68 -6.00 10.06
CA ILE A 30 -0.64 -6.21 10.66
C ILE A 30 -1.73 -5.69 9.73
N ILE A 31 -2.56 -6.61 9.25
CA ILE A 31 -3.68 -6.32 8.36
C ILE A 31 -4.97 -6.07 9.14
N LYS A 32 -5.92 -5.37 8.53
CA LYS A 32 -7.28 -5.26 9.08
C LYS A 32 -7.94 -6.62 9.06
N ALA A 33 -8.56 -6.98 10.17
CA ALA A 33 -9.39 -8.17 10.32
C ALA A 33 -10.60 -7.86 11.18
N ALA A 34 -11.47 -8.86 11.39
CA ALA A 34 -12.64 -8.74 12.26
C ALA A 34 -12.26 -8.25 13.67
N LYS A 35 -13.17 -7.49 14.29
CA LYS A 35 -13.00 -6.99 15.66
C LYS A 35 -12.82 -8.18 16.61
N GLY A 36 -11.75 -8.18 17.40
CA GLY A 36 -11.41 -9.27 18.31
C GLY A 36 -10.50 -10.37 17.74
N ALA A 37 -10.16 -10.34 16.44
CA ALA A 37 -9.17 -11.25 15.88
C ALA A 37 -7.81 -11.06 16.57
N LYS A 38 -7.13 -12.17 16.86
CA LYS A 38 -5.88 -12.14 17.62
C LYS A 38 -4.75 -11.62 16.73
N ALA A 39 -3.74 -10.97 17.31
CA ALA A 39 -2.66 -10.33 16.55
C ALA A 39 -1.92 -11.31 15.62
N TYR A 40 -1.75 -12.58 16.01
CA TYR A 40 -1.10 -13.58 15.18
C TYR A 40 -1.93 -13.97 13.94
N GLU A 41 -3.26 -13.80 13.97
CA GLU A 41 -4.17 -14.07 12.84
C GLU A 41 -4.20 -12.89 11.86
N LYS A 42 -3.79 -11.70 12.34
CA LYS A 42 -3.70 -10.47 11.55
C LYS A 42 -2.34 -10.27 10.89
N SER A 43 -1.42 -11.21 11.03
CA SER A 43 -0.04 -11.02 10.60
C SER A 43 0.19 -11.67 9.25
N GLU A 44 0.66 -10.89 8.29
CA GLU A 44 0.80 -11.32 6.90
C GLU A 44 2.12 -10.84 6.28
N ASP A 45 2.56 -11.53 5.23
CA ASP A 45 3.76 -11.17 4.48
C ASP A 45 3.59 -9.82 3.74
N PRO A 46 4.55 -8.89 3.83
CA PRO A 46 4.42 -7.58 3.19
C PRO A 46 4.29 -7.62 1.65
N ILE A 47 4.93 -8.58 0.98
CA ILE A 47 4.84 -8.72 -0.49
C ILE A 47 3.45 -9.23 -0.86
N TYR A 48 2.97 -10.26 -0.15
CA TYR A 48 1.64 -10.79 -0.35
C TYR A 48 0.54 -9.73 -0.12
N VAL A 49 0.70 -8.90 0.91
CA VAL A 49 -0.18 -7.75 1.19
C VAL A 49 -0.16 -6.75 0.04
N LEU A 50 1.02 -6.41 -0.47
CA LEU A 50 1.16 -5.52 -1.62
C LEU A 50 0.51 -6.11 -2.87
N GLU A 51 0.72 -7.39 -3.21
CA GLU A 51 0.17 -8.01 -4.41
C GLU A 51 -1.36 -8.10 -4.37
N ASN A 52 -1.93 -8.47 -3.22
CA ASN A 52 -3.37 -8.71 -3.04
C ASN A 52 -4.17 -7.49 -2.54
N ASN A 53 -3.56 -6.31 -2.47
CA ASN A 53 -4.20 -5.08 -1.97
C ASN A 53 -4.82 -5.23 -0.58
N ILE A 54 -4.21 -6.03 0.30
CA ILE A 54 -4.80 -6.30 1.61
C ILE A 54 -4.67 -5.03 2.47
N PRO A 55 -5.76 -4.52 3.05
CA PRO A 55 -5.70 -3.31 3.85
C PRO A 55 -4.91 -3.53 5.14
N ILE A 56 -3.91 -2.68 5.35
CA ILE A 56 -3.14 -2.59 6.61
C ILE A 56 -4.03 -1.95 7.68
N ASP A 57 -3.82 -2.29 8.95
CA ASP A 57 -4.53 -1.70 10.09
C ASP A 57 -3.78 -0.46 10.65
N PRO A 58 -4.01 0.76 10.14
CA PRO A 58 -3.30 1.95 10.62
C PRO A 58 -3.58 2.24 12.09
N GLN A 59 -4.76 1.87 12.61
CA GLN A 59 -5.09 2.10 14.01
C GLN A 59 -4.20 1.27 14.91
N TYR A 60 -3.95 0.01 14.54
CA TYR A 60 -3.01 -0.84 15.28
C TYR A 60 -1.62 -0.21 15.37
N TYR A 61 -1.07 0.30 14.26
CA TYR A 61 0.26 0.93 14.24
C TYR A 61 0.28 2.24 15.04
N LEU A 62 -0.76 3.06 14.89
CA LEU A 62 -0.89 4.32 15.62
C LEU A 62 -0.94 4.06 17.13
N GLU A 63 -1.81 3.17 17.60
CA GLU A 63 -2.01 2.90 19.03
C GLU A 63 -0.87 2.11 19.67
N ASN A 64 -0.33 1.09 18.99
CA ASN A 64 0.60 0.15 19.62
C ASN A 64 2.07 0.49 19.40
N GLN A 65 2.40 1.21 18.31
CA GLN A 65 3.79 1.49 17.94
C GLN A 65 4.14 2.97 18.04
N ILE A 66 3.25 3.87 17.59
CA ILE A 66 3.57 5.29 17.45
C ILE A 66 3.13 6.11 18.68
N SER A 67 1.95 5.84 19.25
CA SER A 67 1.37 6.66 20.31
C SER A 67 2.25 6.72 21.56
N LYS A 68 2.69 5.57 22.09
CA LYS A 68 3.40 5.50 23.37
C LYS A 68 4.76 6.23 23.33
N PRO A 69 5.59 6.06 22.29
CA PRO A 69 6.81 6.86 22.15
C PRO A 69 6.53 8.36 22.03
N LEU A 70 5.51 8.77 21.27
CA LEU A 70 5.18 10.19 21.11
C LEU A 70 4.71 10.81 22.43
N LEU A 71 3.81 10.14 23.14
CA LEU A 71 3.32 10.60 24.44
C LEU A 71 4.46 10.74 25.45
N ARG A 72 5.38 9.76 25.52
CA ARG A 72 6.55 9.85 26.39
C ARG A 72 7.42 11.10 26.13
N ILE A 73 7.53 11.55 24.89
CA ILE A 73 8.32 12.73 24.50
C ILE A 73 7.55 14.02 24.77
N PHE A 74 6.26 14.06 24.46
CA PHE A 74 5.47 15.29 24.44
C PHE A 74 4.63 15.55 25.71
N GLU A 75 4.34 14.55 26.53
CA GLU A 75 3.61 14.73 27.80
C GLU A 75 4.26 15.74 28.76
N PRO A 76 5.60 15.82 28.89
CA PRO A 76 6.22 16.85 29.74
C PRO A 76 6.07 18.28 29.21
N ILE A 77 5.76 18.44 27.92
CA ILE A 77 5.70 19.73 27.22
C ILE A 77 4.26 20.19 27.03
N LEU A 78 3.35 19.26 26.68
CA LEU A 78 1.96 19.52 26.34
C LEU A 78 1.04 18.99 27.46
N LYS A 79 0.12 19.83 27.93
CA LYS A 79 -0.84 19.47 28.99
C LYS A 79 -1.73 18.28 28.61
N ASN A 80 -2.08 18.11 27.33
CA ASN A 80 -2.91 17.03 26.82
C ASN A 80 -2.39 16.50 25.46
N ALA A 81 -1.13 16.04 25.43
CA ALA A 81 -0.45 15.57 24.23
C ALA A 81 -1.27 14.56 23.39
N SER A 82 -1.98 13.64 24.04
CA SER A 82 -2.81 12.63 23.35
C SER A 82 -3.93 13.25 22.53
N LYS A 83 -4.70 14.18 23.13
CA LYS A 83 -5.83 14.81 22.46
C LYS A 83 -5.39 15.75 21.35
N GLU A 84 -4.24 16.40 21.48
CA GLU A 84 -3.73 17.34 20.47
C GLU A 84 -3.04 16.64 19.30
N LEU A 85 -2.30 15.55 19.55
CA LEU A 85 -1.48 14.90 18.53
C LEU A 85 -2.21 13.75 17.83
N LEU A 86 -2.94 12.92 18.57
CA LEU A 86 -3.47 11.64 18.08
C LEU A 86 -4.95 11.68 17.74
N HIS A 87 -5.64 12.76 18.10
CA HIS A 87 -7.06 12.95 17.89
C HIS A 87 -7.32 14.34 17.32
N GLY A 88 -8.31 14.46 16.44
CA GLY A 88 -8.72 15.75 15.91
C GLY A 88 -9.11 15.71 14.45
N ASP A 89 -9.24 16.89 13.87
CA ASP A 89 -9.62 17.06 12.47
C ASP A 89 -8.54 16.54 11.51
N HIS A 90 -7.27 16.62 11.89
CA HIS A 90 -6.13 16.13 11.11
C HIS A 90 -6.06 14.60 10.98
N THR A 91 -6.79 13.86 11.82
CA THR A 91 -6.82 12.38 11.79
C THR A 91 -8.07 11.80 11.12
N ARG A 92 -8.98 12.64 10.60
CA ARG A 92 -10.27 12.20 10.05
C ARG A 92 -10.19 11.56 8.67
N SER A 93 -9.08 11.72 7.95
CA SER A 93 -8.88 11.16 6.62
C SER A 93 -8.03 9.89 6.68
N ILE A 94 -8.64 8.75 6.31
CA ILE A 94 -7.93 7.47 6.20
C ILE A 94 -8.15 6.92 4.80
N ALA A 95 -7.06 6.76 4.05
CA ALA A 95 -7.08 6.03 2.78
C ALA A 95 -7.02 4.53 3.08
N VAL A 96 -8.07 3.80 2.72
CA VAL A 96 -8.12 2.33 2.87
C VAL A 96 -8.16 1.72 1.47
N PRO A 97 -7.16 0.91 1.08
CA PRO A 97 -7.20 0.23 -0.20
C PRO A 97 -8.31 -0.83 -0.21
N THR A 98 -8.94 -1.00 -1.36
CA THR A 98 -9.96 -2.05 -1.56
C THR A 98 -9.25 -3.37 -1.86
N PRO A 99 -9.46 -4.44 -1.06
CA PRO A 99 -8.82 -5.73 -1.29
C PRO A 99 -9.24 -6.34 -2.62
N SER A 100 -8.27 -6.93 -3.33
CA SER A 100 -8.54 -7.57 -4.62
C SER A 100 -9.03 -9.01 -4.43
N ASN A 101 -10.12 -9.36 -5.14
CA ASN A 101 -10.56 -10.72 -5.46
C ASN A 101 -10.70 -11.73 -4.28
N SER A 102 -11.08 -11.27 -3.08
CA SER A 102 -11.37 -12.15 -1.94
C SER A 102 -12.87 -12.19 -1.60
N GLY A 103 -13.43 -13.39 -1.48
CA GLY A 103 -14.81 -13.64 -1.06
C GLY A 103 -15.85 -12.89 -1.89
N ILE A 104 -16.68 -12.08 -1.21
CA ILE A 104 -17.77 -11.28 -1.79
C ILE A 104 -17.25 -10.33 -2.89
N MET A 105 -16.01 -9.84 -2.80
CA MET A 105 -15.43 -8.93 -3.80
C MET A 105 -15.22 -9.56 -5.18
N ARG A 106 -15.28 -10.89 -5.31
CA ARG A 106 -15.22 -11.56 -6.62
C ARG A 106 -16.47 -11.34 -7.48
N PHE A 107 -17.61 -11.08 -6.84
CA PHE A 107 -18.89 -10.85 -7.52
C PHE A 107 -19.21 -9.35 -7.67
N ALA A 108 -18.35 -8.48 -7.14
CA ALA A 108 -18.53 -7.04 -7.21
C ALA A 108 -18.14 -6.52 -8.60
N LYS A 109 -19.09 -5.88 -9.30
CA LYS A 109 -18.79 -5.16 -10.55
C LYS A 109 -18.11 -3.83 -10.21
N LYS A 110 -16.88 -3.64 -10.68
CA LYS A 110 -16.14 -2.39 -10.48
C LYS A 110 -16.82 -1.25 -11.24
N GLN A 111 -17.47 -0.35 -10.52
CA GLN A 111 -18.02 0.88 -11.09
C GLN A 111 -16.91 1.94 -11.18
N LEU A 112 -16.79 2.59 -12.35
CA LEU A 112 -15.84 3.68 -12.52
C LEU A 112 -16.32 4.93 -11.76
N THR A 113 -15.36 5.67 -11.22
CA THR A 113 -15.61 6.94 -10.54
C THR A 113 -14.90 8.08 -11.25
N CYS A 114 -15.49 9.27 -11.22
CA CYS A 114 -14.90 10.48 -11.78
C CYS A 114 -13.52 10.74 -11.18
N ILE A 115 -12.51 10.99 -12.02
CA ILE A 115 -11.14 11.26 -11.54
C ILE A 115 -11.08 12.53 -10.68
N GLY A 116 -11.90 13.54 -11.01
CA GLY A 116 -11.93 14.82 -10.31
C GLY A 116 -12.63 14.78 -8.95
N CYS A 117 -13.88 14.30 -8.91
CA CYS A 117 -14.75 14.40 -7.73
C CYS A 117 -15.16 13.06 -7.09
N LYS A 118 -14.67 11.93 -7.63
CA LYS A 118 -14.97 10.56 -7.17
C LYS A 118 -16.46 10.14 -7.23
N THR A 119 -17.34 10.97 -7.79
CA THR A 119 -18.73 10.58 -8.06
C THR A 119 -18.78 9.36 -8.97
N PRO A 120 -19.61 8.34 -8.67
CA PRO A 120 -19.78 7.19 -9.53
C PRO A 120 -20.25 7.62 -10.92
N LEU A 121 -19.61 7.08 -11.96
CA LEU A 121 -19.99 7.31 -13.35
C LEU A 121 -21.02 6.25 -13.75
N SER A 122 -22.05 6.70 -14.46
CA SER A 122 -23.08 5.88 -15.08
C SER A 122 -23.19 6.28 -16.56
N GLY A 123 -23.28 5.30 -17.46
CA GLY A 123 -23.36 5.55 -18.91
C GLY A 123 -22.04 5.41 -19.66
N SER A 124 -21.89 6.15 -20.77
CA SER A 124 -20.74 6.12 -21.69
C SER A 124 -19.51 6.88 -21.16
N ASP A 125 -19.67 7.70 -20.13
CA ASP A 125 -18.60 8.52 -19.57
C ASP A 125 -17.60 7.63 -18.80
N ARG A 126 -16.37 7.52 -19.32
CA ARG A 126 -15.33 6.63 -18.76
C ARG A 126 -14.38 7.33 -17.77
N THR A 127 -14.36 8.66 -17.72
CA THR A 127 -13.19 9.40 -17.17
C THR A 127 -13.59 10.48 -16.18
N ILE A 128 -14.45 11.40 -16.60
CA ILE A 128 -14.94 12.51 -15.77
C ILE A 128 -16.47 12.64 -15.86
N CYS A 129 -17.08 13.23 -14.84
CA CYS A 129 -18.51 13.55 -14.85
C CYS A 129 -18.77 14.90 -15.53
N LYS A 130 -20.03 15.17 -15.87
CA LYS A 130 -20.48 16.42 -16.50
C LYS A 130 -20.04 17.67 -15.73
N HIS A 131 -20.04 17.63 -14.40
CA HIS A 131 -19.61 18.76 -13.56
C HIS A 131 -18.10 19.04 -13.61
N CYS A 132 -17.28 18.02 -13.90
CA CYS A 132 -15.83 18.17 -13.99
C CYS A 132 -15.34 18.48 -15.41
N LYS A 133 -16.23 18.51 -16.41
CA LYS A 133 -15.88 18.71 -17.82
C LYS A 133 -15.18 20.05 -18.09
N GLY A 134 -15.54 21.11 -17.36
CA GLY A 134 -14.85 22.40 -17.47
C GLY A 134 -13.38 22.39 -17.01
N ARG A 135 -12.93 21.36 -16.28
CA ARG A 135 -11.56 21.19 -15.78
C ARG A 135 -10.84 20.00 -16.41
N GLU A 136 -11.27 19.58 -17.60
CA GLU A 136 -10.76 18.38 -18.26
C GLU A 136 -9.25 18.43 -18.49
N ALA A 137 -8.74 19.52 -19.08
CA ALA A 137 -7.31 19.71 -19.33
C ALA A 137 -6.47 19.71 -18.05
N GLU A 138 -6.94 20.40 -16.99
CA GLU A 138 -6.27 20.43 -15.68
C GLU A 138 -6.16 19.00 -15.10
N LEU A 139 -7.26 18.24 -15.11
CA LEU A 139 -7.31 16.88 -14.58
C LEU A 139 -6.47 15.90 -15.40
N TYR A 140 -6.40 16.08 -16.71
CA TYR A 140 -5.52 15.31 -17.59
C TYR A 140 -4.05 15.59 -17.27
N CYS A 141 -3.65 16.87 -17.26
CA CYS A 141 -2.28 17.28 -16.92
C CYS A 141 -1.84 16.75 -15.56
N ARG A 142 -2.73 16.79 -14.55
CA ARG A 142 -2.46 16.20 -13.23
C ARG A 142 -2.24 14.68 -13.30
N SER A 143 -3.02 13.97 -14.11
CA SER A 143 -2.88 12.51 -14.29
C SER A 143 -1.55 12.16 -14.98
N VAL A 144 -1.19 12.91 -16.02
CA VAL A 144 0.10 12.77 -16.73
C VAL A 144 1.28 13.07 -15.79
N ALA A 145 1.21 14.15 -15.02
CA ALA A 145 2.26 14.51 -14.06
C ALA A 145 2.47 13.41 -13.00
N ASN A 146 1.39 12.84 -12.47
CA ASN A 146 1.47 11.72 -11.52
C ASN A 146 2.11 10.47 -12.14
N VAL A 147 1.78 10.13 -13.40
CA VAL A 147 2.44 9.02 -14.10
C VAL A 147 3.93 9.31 -14.28
N ALA A 148 4.29 10.51 -14.75
CA ALA A 148 5.69 10.89 -14.94
C ALA A 148 6.51 10.83 -13.64
N GLU A 149 5.95 11.25 -12.51
CA GLU A 149 6.59 11.13 -11.19
C GLU A 149 6.85 9.66 -10.81
N LEU A 150 5.84 8.80 -10.98
CA LEU A 150 5.93 7.38 -10.67
C LEU A 150 6.88 6.62 -11.60
N GLU A 151 6.93 6.99 -12.88
CA GLU A 151 7.90 6.44 -13.85
C GLU A 151 9.34 6.80 -13.48
N ASN A 152 9.58 8.06 -13.11
CA ASN A 152 10.89 8.50 -12.63
C ASN A 152 11.30 7.75 -11.35
N LEU A 153 10.38 7.58 -10.40
CA LEU A 153 10.65 6.83 -9.17
C LEU A 153 10.94 5.35 -9.47
N PHE A 154 10.15 4.72 -10.34
CA PHE A 154 10.35 3.34 -10.77
C PHE A 154 11.72 3.17 -11.44
N GLY A 155 12.06 4.03 -12.40
CA GLY A 155 13.35 4.02 -13.09
C GLY A 155 14.52 4.12 -12.11
N LYS A 156 14.51 5.12 -11.22
CA LYS A 156 15.57 5.32 -10.20
C LYS A 156 15.77 4.09 -9.32
N LEU A 157 14.68 3.52 -8.80
CA LEU A 157 14.77 2.35 -7.90
C LEU A 157 15.27 1.10 -8.63
N TRP A 158 14.85 0.89 -9.88
CA TRP A 158 15.24 -0.29 -10.64
C TRP A 158 16.69 -0.22 -11.14
N THR A 159 17.11 0.95 -11.63
CA THR A 159 18.52 1.20 -12.01
C THR A 159 19.45 1.01 -10.82
N GLN A 160 19.10 1.53 -9.63
CA GLN A 160 19.90 1.32 -8.42
C GLN A 160 20.06 -0.17 -8.07
N CYS A 161 19.03 -0.98 -8.33
CA CYS A 161 19.11 -2.43 -8.15
C CYS A 161 20.04 -3.11 -9.16
N GLN A 162 20.03 -2.68 -10.43
CA GLN A 162 20.93 -3.20 -11.46
C GLN A 162 22.40 -2.85 -11.17
N GLU A 163 22.65 -1.61 -10.72
CA GLU A 163 23.98 -1.18 -10.26
C GLU A 163 24.47 -2.01 -9.08
N CYS A 164 23.61 -2.26 -8.09
CA CYS A 164 23.92 -3.09 -6.93
C CYS A 164 24.22 -4.55 -7.32
N GLN A 165 23.52 -5.09 -8.32
CA GLN A 165 23.79 -6.43 -8.86
C GLN A 165 25.08 -6.48 -9.67
N GLY A 166 25.50 -5.36 -10.27
CA GLY A 166 26.65 -5.29 -11.18
C GLY A 166 26.38 -5.84 -12.59
N SER A 167 25.11 -6.08 -12.94
CA SER A 167 24.70 -6.59 -14.26
C SER A 167 23.54 -5.77 -14.81
N LEU A 168 23.69 -5.31 -16.06
CA LEU A 168 22.64 -4.61 -16.80
C LEU A 168 21.83 -5.53 -17.71
N HIS A 169 22.32 -6.76 -17.94
CA HIS A 169 21.76 -7.69 -18.93
C HIS A 169 21.03 -8.87 -18.30
N GLN A 170 21.14 -9.05 -16.97
CA GLN A 170 20.47 -10.12 -16.23
C GLN A 170 19.33 -9.57 -15.40
N ASP A 171 18.38 -10.44 -15.07
CA ASP A 171 17.27 -10.10 -14.19
C ASP A 171 17.73 -9.87 -12.75
N VAL A 172 17.15 -8.87 -12.09
CA VAL A 172 17.40 -8.58 -10.68
C VAL A 172 16.58 -9.51 -9.79
N LEU A 173 17.15 -10.66 -9.43
CA LEU A 173 16.51 -11.66 -8.54
C LEU A 173 16.84 -11.47 -7.04
N CYS A 174 17.04 -10.23 -6.60
CA CYS A 174 17.36 -9.92 -5.20
C CYS A 174 16.15 -10.13 -4.26
N THR A 175 16.38 -10.78 -3.12
CA THR A 175 15.37 -11.05 -2.07
C THR A 175 15.76 -10.46 -0.69
N SER A 176 16.77 -9.58 -0.66
CA SER A 176 17.26 -8.97 0.59
C SER A 176 16.18 -8.12 1.27
N ARG A 177 15.69 -8.60 2.42
CA ARG A 177 14.62 -7.96 3.20
C ARG A 177 15.11 -6.75 4.01
N ASP A 178 16.41 -6.69 4.29
CA ASP A 178 17.05 -5.58 5.00
C ASP A 178 17.38 -4.41 4.06
N CYS A 179 17.26 -4.60 2.74
CA CYS A 179 17.46 -3.53 1.77
C CYS A 179 16.27 -2.56 1.77
N PRO A 180 16.48 -1.24 1.97
CA PRO A 180 15.38 -0.27 1.97
C PRO A 180 14.69 -0.14 0.60
N ILE A 181 15.33 -0.57 -0.49
CA ILE A 181 14.78 -0.54 -1.85
C ILE A 181 13.85 -1.73 -2.13
N PHE A 182 14.01 -2.85 -1.42
CA PHE A 182 13.36 -4.11 -1.77
C PHE A 182 11.82 -4.03 -1.83
N TYR A 183 11.19 -3.49 -0.78
CA TYR A 183 9.73 -3.28 -0.78
C TYR A 183 9.33 -2.04 -1.60
N ARG A 184 10.17 -1.00 -1.62
CA ARG A 184 9.91 0.25 -2.35
C ARG A 184 9.80 0.03 -3.85
N ARG A 185 10.68 -0.78 -4.45
CA ARG A 185 10.65 -1.07 -5.90
C ARG A 185 9.38 -1.84 -6.30
N LYS A 186 8.93 -2.79 -5.47
CA LYS A 186 7.68 -3.55 -5.69
C LYS A 186 6.45 -2.64 -5.60
N LYS A 187 6.44 -1.74 -4.61
CA LYS A 187 5.41 -0.71 -4.49
C LYS A 187 5.42 0.24 -5.69
N ALA A 188 6.57 0.78 -6.07
CA ALA A 188 6.68 1.71 -7.20
C ALA A 188 6.24 1.07 -8.53
N GLN A 189 6.58 -0.20 -8.75
CA GLN A 189 6.11 -0.97 -9.90
C GLN A 189 4.57 -1.05 -9.94
N LYS A 190 3.95 -1.37 -8.80
CA LYS A 190 2.49 -1.47 -8.69
C LYS A 190 1.79 -0.12 -8.85
N ASP A 191 2.26 0.90 -8.13
CA ASP A 191 1.68 2.25 -8.18
C ASP A 191 1.76 2.82 -9.60
N MET A 192 2.90 2.63 -10.30
CA MET A 192 3.07 3.04 -11.70
C MET A 192 2.11 2.31 -12.63
N ALA A 193 1.94 0.99 -12.48
CA ALA A 193 0.98 0.22 -13.28
C ALA A 193 -0.47 0.70 -13.06
N GLU A 194 -0.86 0.94 -11.82
CA GLU A 194 -2.19 1.47 -11.48
C GLU A 194 -2.42 2.88 -12.03
N ALA A 195 -1.41 3.76 -11.93
CA ALA A 195 -1.46 5.11 -12.48
C ALA A 195 -1.57 5.10 -14.01
N LYS A 196 -0.84 4.22 -14.70
CA LYS A 196 -0.98 4.02 -16.15
C LYS A 196 -2.39 3.58 -16.54
N THR A 197 -2.96 2.60 -15.84
CA THR A 197 -4.35 2.18 -16.08
C THR A 197 -5.36 3.31 -15.85
N GLN A 198 -5.10 4.22 -14.90
CA GLN A 198 -5.92 5.42 -14.74
C GLN A 198 -5.73 6.41 -15.89
N LEU A 199 -4.50 6.57 -16.40
CA LEU A 199 -4.19 7.44 -17.53
C LEU A 199 -4.82 6.93 -18.83
N ASP A 200 -4.88 5.62 -19.06
CA ASP A 200 -5.50 4.99 -20.24
C ASP A 200 -7.00 5.32 -20.37
N ARG A 201 -7.65 5.76 -19.28
CA ARG A 201 -9.04 6.25 -19.32
C ARG A 201 -9.16 7.53 -20.15
N TRP A 202 -8.08 8.26 -20.37
CA TRP A 202 -8.05 9.49 -21.16
C TRP A 202 -7.77 9.22 -22.65
N ASN A 203 -7.70 7.97 -23.10
CA ASN A 203 -7.52 7.66 -24.51
C ASN A 203 -8.71 8.18 -25.32
N PHE A 204 -8.41 9.13 -26.21
CA PHE A 204 -9.33 9.75 -27.18
C PHE A 204 -9.52 8.85 -28.40
#